data_AF-A0A2H0L2M5-F1
#
_entry.id   AF-A0A2H0L2M5-F1
#
_cell.length_a   1.000
_cell.length_b   1.000
_cell.length_c   1.000
_cell.angle_alpha   90.00
_cell.angle_beta   90.00
_cell.angle_gamma   90.00
#
_symmetry.space_group_name_H-M   'P 1'
#
loop_
_entity.id
_entity.type
_entity.pdbx_description
1 polymer ?
#
loop_
_entity_poly.entity_id
_entity_poly.type
_entity_poly.pdbx_seq_one_letter_code
_entity_poly.pdbx_strand_id
1 'polypeptide(L)'
;MDNNITTDEDGLIVNPTHGGTGGPLDTSTPLTPEMQAEINAPLADPMGLDMETQEFLQSTMARVYNGQIDTYKPSSLINQAAYDQLDQAGEGLADQTAVIFCGKLRDIRGLMDISGGEQSYAAPTYQIQQLVKELKFHKEEFEKQYGDVFVI
;
A
#
# COMPACT_ATOMS: atom_id res chain seq x y z
N MET A 1 -54.06 -4.97 26.54
CA MET A 1 -53.95 -5.88 25.39
C MET A 1 -52.49 -5.90 24.96
N ASP A 2 -51.57 -6.75 25.40
CA ASP A 2 -51.41 -7.61 26.57
C ASP A 2 -49.90 -7.77 26.71
N ASN A 3 -49.30 -7.24 27.78
CA ASN A 3 -47.89 -7.46 28.07
C ASN A 3 -47.79 -8.79 28.84
N ASN A 4 -47.30 -9.81 28.17
CA ASN A 4 -47.11 -11.14 28.74
C ASN A 4 -45.92 -11.09 29.71
N ILE A 5 -46.21 -10.88 31.00
CA ILE A 5 -45.23 -10.95 32.09
C ILE A 5 -45.25 -12.39 32.61
N THR A 6 -44.17 -13.13 32.39
CA THR A 6 -43.96 -14.44 33.02
C THR A 6 -43.03 -14.24 34.22
N THR A 7 -43.56 -14.46 35.42
CA THR A 7 -42.82 -14.49 36.70
C THR A 7 -42.41 -15.92 37.03
N ASP A 8 -41.20 -16.12 37.53
CA ASP A 8 -40.78 -17.37 38.19
C ASP A 8 -41.19 -17.36 39.68
N GLU A 9 -41.06 -18.52 40.34
CA GLU A 9 -41.62 -18.81 41.66
C GLU A 9 -40.98 -18.03 42.83
N ASP A 10 -39.98 -17.18 42.58
CA ASP A 10 -39.34 -16.33 43.60
C ASP A 10 -39.52 -14.81 43.37
N GLY A 11 -40.34 -14.39 42.40
CA GLY A 11 -40.89 -13.03 42.36
C GLY A 11 -39.89 -11.90 42.05
N LEU A 12 -38.82 -12.15 41.27
CA LEU A 12 -37.95 -11.08 40.75
C LEU A 12 -38.29 -10.71 39.30
N ILE A 13 -38.37 -9.40 39.02
CA ILE A 13 -38.55 -8.87 37.66
C ILE A 13 -37.23 -9.05 36.89
N VAL A 14 -37.20 -9.98 35.93
CA VAL A 14 -36.09 -10.11 34.96
C VAL A 14 -36.25 -9.10 33.83
N ASN A 15 -35.41 -8.06 33.85
CA ASN A 15 -35.15 -7.24 32.66
C ASN A 15 -34.25 -8.04 31.69
N PRO A 16 -34.53 -8.05 30.37
CA PRO A 16 -33.62 -8.63 29.40
C PRO A 16 -32.40 -7.72 29.24
N THR A 17 -31.33 -8.00 29.98
CA THR A 17 -30.01 -7.44 29.71
C THR A 17 -29.50 -8.03 28.40
N HIS A 18 -29.44 -7.19 27.36
CA HIS A 18 -28.56 -7.41 26.22
C HIS A 18 -27.12 -7.49 26.73
N GLY A 19 -26.64 -8.71 26.97
CA GLY A 19 -25.25 -9.02 27.28
C GLY A 19 -24.37 -8.87 26.04
N GLY A 20 -24.14 -7.64 25.60
CA GLY A 20 -23.04 -7.30 24.70
C GLY A 20 -21.81 -6.97 25.54
N THR A 21 -21.22 -7.97 26.20
CA THR A 21 -19.93 -7.80 26.88
C THR A 21 -18.86 -7.60 25.82
N GLY A 22 -18.41 -6.37 25.65
CA GLY A 22 -17.12 -6.06 25.05
C GLY A 22 -16.02 -6.69 25.88
N GLY A 23 -15.69 -7.94 25.57
CA GLY A 23 -14.45 -8.58 26.00
C GLY A 23 -13.30 -8.16 25.09
N PRO A 24 -12.04 -8.16 25.57
CA PRO A 24 -10.89 -7.99 24.71
C PRO A 24 -10.93 -9.05 23.61
N LEU A 25 -10.68 -8.66 22.36
CA LEU A 25 -10.52 -9.60 21.25
C LEU A 25 -9.50 -10.64 21.66
N ASP A 26 -9.94 -11.88 21.86
CA ASP A 26 -9.08 -13.01 22.20
C ASP A 26 -8.17 -13.29 21.00
N THR A 27 -6.94 -12.79 21.06
CA THR A 27 -5.91 -12.96 20.03
C THR A 27 -5.30 -14.36 20.00
N SER A 28 -5.89 -15.35 20.68
CA SER A 28 -5.32 -16.71 20.81
C SER A 28 -6.01 -17.79 19.99
N THR A 29 -7.03 -17.46 19.20
CA THR A 29 -7.67 -18.45 18.33
C THR A 29 -6.71 -18.84 17.21
N PRO A 30 -6.31 -20.12 17.10
CA PRO A 30 -5.46 -20.57 15.99
C PRO A 30 -6.17 -20.30 14.67
N LEU A 31 -5.53 -19.54 13.78
CA LEU A 31 -6.06 -19.33 12.44
C LEU A 31 -6.17 -20.69 11.75
N THR A 32 -7.35 -20.98 11.20
CA THR A 32 -7.49 -22.17 10.36
C THR A 32 -6.61 -21.99 9.11
N PRO A 33 -6.13 -23.07 8.48
CA PRO A 33 -5.38 -22.97 7.23
C PRO A 33 -6.12 -22.20 6.14
N GLU A 34 -7.46 -22.29 6.12
CA GLU A 34 -8.33 -21.56 5.19
C GLU A 34 -8.36 -20.06 5.51
N MET A 35 -8.52 -19.67 6.79
CA MET A 35 -8.45 -18.27 7.20
C MET A 35 -7.06 -17.66 6.95
N GLN A 36 -5.99 -18.43 7.16
CA GLN A 36 -4.63 -18.01 6.85
C GLN A 36 -4.44 -17.82 5.34
N ALA A 37 -5.04 -18.67 4.51
CA ALA A 37 -5.00 -18.54 3.06
C ALA A 37 -5.80 -17.32 2.57
N GLU A 38 -6.96 -17.04 3.16
CA GLU A 38 -7.78 -15.85 2.85
C GLU A 38 -7.09 -14.55 3.27
N ILE A 39 -6.42 -14.51 4.43
CA ILE A 39 -5.65 -13.35 4.88
C ILE A 39 -4.42 -13.11 4.00
N ASN A 40 -3.79 -14.19 3.52
CA ASN A 40 -2.65 -14.11 2.62
C ASN A 40 -3.05 -13.81 1.17
N ALA A 41 -4.35 -13.90 0.83
CA ALA A 41 -4.83 -13.56 -0.49
C ALA A 41 -4.85 -12.03 -0.64
N PRO A 42 -4.20 -11.47 -1.66
CA PRO A 42 -4.21 -10.03 -1.87
C PRO A 42 -5.64 -9.52 -2.13
N LEU A 43 -6.05 -8.50 -1.38
CA LEU A 43 -7.30 -7.77 -1.64
C LEU A 43 -7.23 -7.16 -3.05
N ALA A 44 -8.05 -7.67 -3.97
CA ALA A 44 -8.21 -7.13 -5.30
C ALA A 44 -9.20 -5.95 -5.26
N ASP A 45 -8.77 -4.76 -5.70
CA ASP A 45 -9.65 -3.61 -5.89
C ASP A 45 -10.37 -3.74 -7.25
N PRO A 46 -11.73 -3.78 -7.28
CA PRO A 46 -12.48 -3.90 -8.54
C PRO A 46 -12.37 -2.70 -9.47
N MET A 47 -11.91 -1.52 -9.00
CA MET A 47 -11.68 -0.34 -9.86
C MET A 47 -10.28 -0.31 -10.49
N GLY A 48 -9.31 -1.05 -9.94
CA GLY A 48 -7.93 -1.06 -10.43
C GLY A 48 -7.23 0.30 -10.38
N LEU A 49 -6.10 0.40 -11.08
CA LEU A 49 -5.43 1.68 -11.32
C LEU A 49 -6.09 2.43 -12.48
N ASP A 50 -6.12 3.77 -12.40
CA ASP A 50 -6.36 4.56 -13.61
C ASP A 50 -5.23 4.32 -14.64
N MET A 51 -5.54 4.59 -15.91
CA MET A 51 -4.64 4.30 -17.03
C MET A 51 -3.27 4.95 -16.86
N GLU A 52 -3.22 6.20 -16.38
CA GLU A 52 -1.98 6.96 -16.20
C GLU A 52 -1.10 6.35 -15.10
N THR A 53 -1.70 5.96 -13.98
CA THR A 53 -0.99 5.32 -12.87
C THR A 53 -0.55 3.89 -13.24
N GLN A 54 -1.33 3.20 -14.07
CA GLN A 54 -0.94 1.90 -14.62
C GLN A 54 0.27 2.03 -15.56
N GLU A 55 0.27 3.01 -16.45
CA GLU A 55 1.41 3.31 -17.34
C GLU A 55 2.65 3.71 -16.53
N PHE A 56 2.49 4.50 -15.47
CA PHE A 56 3.56 4.84 -14.55
C PHE A 56 4.16 3.60 -13.87
N LEU A 57 3.32 2.71 -13.31
CA LEU A 57 3.78 1.45 -12.73
C LEU A 57 4.54 0.60 -13.75
N GLN A 58 3.97 0.38 -14.94
CA GLN A 58 4.56 -0.46 -15.98
C GLN A 58 5.90 0.08 -16.45
N SER A 59 5.98 1.37 -16.76
CA SER A 59 7.21 2.00 -17.24
C SER A 59 8.30 2.04 -16.17
N THR A 60 7.95 2.38 -14.93
CA THR A 60 8.88 2.40 -13.80
C THR A 60 9.44 1.01 -13.53
N MET A 61 8.59 0.00 -13.43
CA MET A 61 9.03 -1.37 -13.15
C MET A 61 9.77 -2.01 -14.32
N ALA A 62 9.42 -1.70 -15.57
CA ALA A 62 10.21 -2.12 -16.72
C ALA A 62 11.67 -1.65 -16.62
N ARG A 63 11.89 -0.38 -16.21
CA ARG A 63 13.23 0.19 -15.97
C ARG A 63 13.96 -0.48 -14.80
N VAL A 64 13.24 -0.94 -13.79
CA VAL A 64 13.83 -1.71 -12.69
C VAL A 64 14.23 -3.11 -13.14
N TYR A 65 13.34 -3.84 -13.83
CA TYR A 65 13.61 -5.21 -14.28
C TYR A 65 14.69 -5.30 -15.36
N ASN A 66 14.79 -4.28 -16.22
CA ASN A 66 15.83 -4.22 -17.25
C ASN A 66 17.18 -3.68 -16.74
N GLY A 67 17.27 -3.29 -15.46
CA GLY A 67 18.49 -2.79 -14.82
C GLY A 67 18.87 -1.35 -15.17
N GLN A 68 18.00 -0.58 -15.82
CA GLN A 68 18.20 0.86 -16.02
C GLN A 68 18.12 1.63 -14.69
N ILE A 69 17.29 1.16 -13.76
CA ILE A 69 17.20 1.66 -12.39
C ILE A 69 17.69 0.57 -11.45
N ASP A 70 18.70 0.91 -10.65
CA ASP A 70 19.18 0.07 -9.56
C ASP A 70 18.59 0.57 -8.25
N THR A 71 17.67 -0.21 -7.69
CA THR A 71 16.97 0.12 -6.46
C THR A 71 17.84 0.15 -5.20
N TYR A 72 19.12 -0.22 -5.30
CA TYR A 72 20.12 -0.09 -4.23
C TYR A 72 21.06 1.09 -4.44
N LYS A 73 20.94 1.79 -5.58
CA LYS A 73 21.79 2.93 -5.94
C LYS A 73 20.89 4.14 -6.26
N PRO A 74 20.64 5.02 -5.28
CA PRO A 74 19.78 6.20 -5.45
C PRO A 74 20.15 7.08 -6.65
N SER A 75 21.45 7.19 -6.96
CA SER A 75 21.91 7.97 -8.11
C SER A 75 21.42 7.44 -9.47
N SER A 76 20.93 6.19 -9.55
CA SER A 76 20.31 5.64 -10.76
C SER A 76 18.92 6.21 -11.05
N LEU A 77 18.28 6.81 -10.04
CA LEU A 77 16.99 7.51 -10.19
C LEU A 77 17.15 8.96 -10.63
N ILE A 78 18.36 9.52 -10.58
CA ILE A 78 18.61 10.94 -10.77
C ILE A 78 18.84 11.26 -12.24
N ASN A 79 18.05 12.20 -12.76
CA ASN A 79 18.34 12.89 -14.01
C ASN A 79 19.42 13.94 -13.75
N GLN A 80 20.68 13.59 -14.03
CA GLN A 80 21.83 14.46 -13.72
C GLN A 80 21.69 15.86 -14.32
N ALA A 81 21.13 15.99 -15.53
CA ALA A 81 20.98 17.28 -16.19
C ALA A 81 20.03 18.24 -15.45
N ALA A 82 18.96 17.71 -14.83
CA ALA A 82 18.05 18.48 -14.00
C ALA A 82 18.62 18.70 -12.59
N TYR A 83 19.27 17.68 -12.04
CA TYR A 83 19.92 17.74 -10.73
C TYR A 83 21.00 18.83 -10.66
N ASP A 84 21.83 18.97 -11.71
CA ASP A 84 22.90 19.97 -11.78
C ASP A 84 22.37 21.42 -11.81
N GLN A 85 21.07 21.62 -11.99
CA GLN A 85 20.42 22.94 -11.94
C GLN A 85 19.87 23.28 -10.54
N LEU A 86 19.90 22.33 -9.60
CA LEU A 86 19.42 22.55 -8.25
C LEU A 86 20.40 23.39 -7.43
N ASP A 87 19.88 24.08 -6.42
CA ASP A 87 20.73 24.62 -5.37
C ASP A 87 21.13 23.51 -4.38
N GLN A 88 22.11 23.79 -3.52
CA GLN A 88 22.62 22.81 -2.55
C GLN A 88 21.52 22.22 -1.65
N ALA A 89 20.48 23.01 -1.35
CA ALA A 89 19.34 22.53 -0.56
C ALA A 89 18.47 21.56 -1.37
N GLY A 90 18.17 21.87 -2.63
CA GLY A 90 17.45 21.01 -3.56
C GLY A 90 18.19 19.71 -3.84
N GLU A 91 19.50 19.76 -4.02
CA GLU A 91 20.37 18.58 -4.15
C GLU A 91 20.22 17.63 -2.95
N GLY A 92 20.35 18.16 -1.73
CA GLY A 92 20.19 17.34 -0.51
C GLY A 92 18.81 16.72 -0.35
N LEU A 93 17.76 17.44 -0.76
CA LEU A 93 16.38 16.91 -0.76
C LEU A 93 16.17 15.85 -1.86
N ALA A 94 16.76 16.04 -3.04
CA ALA A 94 16.71 15.07 -4.13
C ALA A 94 17.38 13.75 -3.71
N ASP A 95 18.56 13.83 -3.07
CA ASP A 95 19.27 12.67 -2.54
C ASP A 95 18.45 11.89 -1.52
N GLN A 96 17.85 12.60 -0.55
CA GLN A 96 17.00 11.98 0.46
C GLN A 96 15.76 11.32 -0.17
N THR A 97 15.14 12.01 -1.13
CA THR A 97 13.95 11.51 -1.83
C THR A 97 14.28 10.28 -2.68
N ALA A 98 15.44 10.27 -3.35
CA ALA A 98 15.90 9.11 -4.12
C ALA A 98 16.09 7.86 -3.23
N VAL A 99 16.61 8.02 -2.01
CA VAL A 99 16.72 6.90 -1.04
C VAL A 99 15.34 6.36 -0.68
N ILE A 100 14.35 7.24 -0.44
CA ILE A 100 12.98 6.85 -0.13
C ILE A 100 12.34 6.12 -1.33
N PHE A 101 12.53 6.64 -2.55
CA PHE A 101 12.01 6.03 -3.76
C PHE A 101 12.62 4.67 -4.02
N CYS A 102 13.93 4.50 -3.85
CA CYS A 102 14.59 3.20 -3.88
C CYS A 102 13.97 2.20 -2.88
N GLY A 103 13.55 2.64 -1.70
CA GLY A 103 12.78 1.82 -0.74
C GLY A 103 11.45 1.37 -1.32
N LYS A 104 10.60 2.32 -1.73
CA LYS A 104 9.28 2.05 -2.30
C LYS A 104 9.33 1.14 -3.53
N LEU A 105 10.30 1.36 -4.42
CA LEU A 105 10.49 0.54 -5.61
C LEU A 105 10.83 -0.92 -5.27
N ARG A 106 11.62 -1.15 -4.20
CA ARG A 106 11.89 -2.51 -3.71
C ARG A 106 10.65 -3.16 -3.15
N ASP A 107 9.84 -2.42 -2.40
CA ASP A 107 8.59 -2.94 -1.83
C ASP A 107 7.60 -3.30 -2.94
N ILE A 108 7.44 -2.43 -3.95
CA ILE A 108 6.60 -2.69 -5.13
C ILE A 108 7.10 -3.94 -5.86
N ARG A 109 8.39 -4.00 -6.18
CA ARG A 109 8.98 -5.16 -6.85
C ARG A 109 8.78 -6.44 -6.05
N GLY A 110 9.06 -6.43 -4.75
CA GLY A 110 8.90 -7.60 -3.89
C GLY A 110 7.46 -8.10 -3.85
N LEU A 111 6.48 -7.20 -3.76
CA LEU A 111 5.07 -7.56 -3.81
C LEU A 111 4.66 -8.12 -5.19
N MET A 112 5.18 -7.54 -6.27
CA MET A 112 4.96 -8.07 -7.61
C MET A 112 5.55 -9.46 -7.79
N ASP A 113 6.81 -9.67 -7.39
CA ASP A 113 7.49 -10.96 -7.47
C ASP A 113 6.70 -12.06 -6.72
N ILE A 114 6.10 -11.74 -5.57
CA ILE A 114 5.24 -12.65 -4.80
C ILE A 114 3.87 -12.86 -5.48
N SER A 115 3.33 -11.85 -6.15
CA SER A 115 1.97 -11.86 -6.73
C SER A 115 1.90 -12.36 -8.17
N GLY A 116 2.98 -12.95 -8.71
CA GLY A 116 3.04 -13.49 -10.08
C GLY A 116 3.86 -12.67 -11.08
N GLY A 117 4.71 -11.76 -10.61
CA GLY A 117 5.66 -10.98 -11.42
C GLY A 117 4.95 -10.02 -12.37
N GLU A 118 5.28 -10.08 -13.67
CA GLU A 118 4.69 -9.21 -14.69
C GLU A 118 3.17 -9.43 -14.85
N GLN A 119 2.64 -10.61 -14.48
CA GLN A 119 1.19 -10.82 -14.51
C GLN A 119 0.44 -9.90 -13.54
N SER A 120 1.11 -9.43 -12.48
CA SER A 120 0.57 -8.49 -11.52
C SER A 120 0.31 -7.09 -12.11
N TYR A 121 0.79 -6.77 -13.33
CA TYR A 121 0.43 -5.51 -14.00
C TYR A 121 -1.04 -5.44 -14.42
N ALA A 122 -1.66 -6.59 -14.71
CA ALA A 122 -3.05 -6.65 -15.17
C ALA A 122 -4.05 -6.51 -14.01
N ALA A 123 -3.66 -6.93 -12.82
CA ALA A 123 -4.46 -6.87 -11.61
C ALA A 123 -3.57 -6.63 -10.37
N PRO A 124 -3.02 -5.42 -10.20
CA PRO A 124 -2.15 -5.11 -9.07
C PRO A 124 -2.94 -5.19 -7.76
N THR A 125 -2.31 -5.73 -6.72
CA THR A 125 -2.89 -5.79 -5.37
C THR A 125 -3.10 -4.39 -4.80
N TYR A 126 -4.03 -4.22 -3.86
CA TYR A 126 -4.26 -2.91 -3.23
C TYR A 126 -2.97 -2.28 -2.66
N GLN A 127 -2.10 -3.10 -2.08
CA GLN A 127 -0.81 -2.64 -1.54
C GLN A 127 0.10 -2.08 -2.64
N ILE A 128 0.21 -2.76 -3.78
CA ILE A 128 0.97 -2.28 -4.94
C ILE A 128 0.36 -0.97 -5.43
N GLN A 129 -0.97 -0.91 -5.56
CA GLN A 129 -1.66 0.29 -6.04
C GLN A 129 -1.37 1.51 -5.15
N GLN A 130 -1.46 1.34 -3.83
CA GLN A 130 -1.20 2.41 -2.88
C GLN A 130 0.25 2.89 -2.93
N LEU A 131 1.22 1.96 -2.98
CA LEU A 131 2.64 2.31 -3.07
C LEU A 131 2.96 3.09 -4.36
N VAL A 132 2.37 2.69 -5.49
CA VAL A 132 2.55 3.37 -6.78
C VAL A 132 1.95 4.77 -6.74
N LYS A 133 0.72 4.91 -6.21
CA LYS A 133 0.06 6.22 -6.07
C LYS A 133 0.89 7.18 -5.23
N GLU A 134 1.41 6.71 -4.08
CA GLU A 134 2.27 7.52 -3.23
C GLU A 134 3.60 7.88 -3.90
N LEU A 135 4.21 6.93 -4.60
CA LEU A 135 5.47 7.17 -5.33
C LEU A 135 5.26 8.25 -6.41
N LYS A 136 4.21 8.10 -7.22
CA LYS A 136 3.83 9.05 -8.26
C LYS A 136 3.55 10.44 -7.67
N PHE A 137 2.72 10.50 -6.63
CA PHE A 137 2.38 11.75 -5.96
C PHE A 137 3.62 12.47 -5.42
N HIS A 138 4.51 11.78 -4.70
CA HIS A 138 5.73 12.41 -4.17
C HIS A 138 6.69 12.87 -5.27
N LYS A 139 6.79 12.12 -6.36
CA LYS A 139 7.57 12.53 -7.53
C LYS A 139 7.00 13.83 -8.09
N GLU A 140 5.71 13.87 -8.38
CA GLU A 140 5.05 15.05 -8.95
C GLU A 140 5.16 16.27 -8.04
N GLU A 141 4.99 16.10 -6.72
CA GLU A 141 5.15 17.21 -5.76
C GLU A 141 6.58 17.75 -5.73
N PHE A 142 7.58 16.87 -5.79
CA PHE A 142 8.98 17.29 -5.85
C PHE A 142 9.27 18.05 -7.15
N GLU A 143 8.85 17.50 -8.28
CA GLU A 143 9.18 18.03 -9.61
C GLU A 143 8.44 19.32 -9.94
N LYS A 144 7.26 19.57 -9.33
CA LYS A 144 6.60 20.88 -9.38
C LYS A 144 7.50 22.00 -8.86
N GLN A 145 8.36 21.71 -7.90
CA GLN A 145 9.25 22.70 -7.27
C GLN A 145 10.64 22.72 -7.90
N TYR A 146 11.17 21.55 -8.27
CA TYR A 146 12.58 21.37 -8.62
C TYR A 146 12.83 20.90 -10.07
N GLY A 147 11.78 20.72 -10.88
CA GLY A 147 11.87 20.20 -12.25
C GLY A 147 12.03 18.68 -12.31
N ASP A 148 12.20 18.12 -13.52
CA ASP A 148 12.20 16.68 -13.80
C ASP A 148 13.48 15.96 -13.31
N VAL A 149 13.66 15.90 -12.00
CA VAL A 149 14.85 15.36 -11.33
C VAL A 149 14.88 13.84 -11.31
N PHE A 150 13.74 13.16 -11.42
CA PHE A 150 13.67 11.69 -11.35
C PHE A 150 13.37 11.05 -12.71
N VAL A 151 14.05 9.94 -13.04
CA VAL A 151 13.91 9.21 -14.32
C VAL A 151 12.82 8.12 -14.33
N ILE A 152 11.99 8.09 -13.29
CA ILE A 152 10.80 7.24 -13.19
C ILE A 152 9.57 7.93 -13.76
#